data_AF-A0A8H5SUY0-F1
#
_entry.id   AF-A0A8H5SUY0-F1
#
_cell.length_a   1.000
_cell.length_b   1.000
_cell.length_c   1.000
_cell.angle_alpha   90.00
_cell.angle_beta   90.00
_cell.angle_gamma   90.00
#
_symmetry.space_group_name_H-M   'P 1'
#
loop_
_entity.id
_entity.type
_entity.pdbx_description
1 polymer ?
#
loop_
_entity_poly.entity_id
_entity_poly.type
_entity_poly.pdbx_seq_one_letter_code
_entity_poly.pdbx_strand_id
1 'polypeptide(L)'
;MCRFLVYKGSDEILLSNLILDPTHSILKQSYDSRLRLDTRRGQNNADGFGIGFYTDPKLGSAPCLFTSTIPAWNCTNLQRIASKTASRLIFGHVRATTEGSLSEDNCHPFTHGSLMWMHNGGLGGWKYIKRRLGERLADKWYLGVKGGTDSEWAFALFLDTLERLGQDPSACPETGFGPTILREAMKRTIAQINEMTDAIPESILQNEDVDTRSLLNFAVTDGHSVICTRYISSSKDEAASLYYSSGTQWTTRTKAANDKQYQMERKDRGADIVLVASEPLTFERENWVNVPTNSVLTIHRQTVMVHPIIDKYYERDPHHVRSSAFVQARGLTSNEKNRGDAGSPAVNDRQHHDLDGYRKMIGKLNIGPSRSLSPDVCRQTRTSPPVCESITVPQPQPQSQPQSQPQPQSQQSQPVPQSQPQPVQVSPPIDQNNRPAPAQGNIKVKRRSVQLLDSYQGQGSIDFDQISDTDEPTCADVRNPRKLSRYFPELTLASNARS
;
A
#
# COMPACT_ATOMS: atom_id res chain seq x y z
N MET A 1 1.95 5.00 -10.25
CA MET A 1 2.24 4.69 -8.83
C MET A 1 0.94 4.74 -8.06
N CYS A 2 0.63 3.66 -7.36
CA CYS A 2 -0.67 3.36 -6.75
C CYS A 2 -0.94 4.19 -5.49
N ARG A 3 -2.06 3.93 -4.81
CA ARG A 3 -2.32 4.37 -3.43
C ARG A 3 -2.91 3.23 -2.61
N PHE A 4 -2.60 3.19 -1.31
CA PHE A 4 -3.25 2.27 -0.37
C PHE A 4 -3.72 2.94 0.92
N LEU A 5 -4.65 2.25 1.58
CA LEU A 5 -5.20 2.51 2.89
C LEU A 5 -5.21 1.20 3.69
N VAL A 6 -4.87 1.28 4.97
CA VAL A 6 -5.10 0.25 5.98
C VAL A 6 -5.93 0.85 7.12
N TYR A 7 -6.91 0.09 7.61
CA TYR A 7 -7.56 0.29 8.90
C TYR A 7 -7.35 -0.94 9.78
N LYS A 8 -7.06 -0.72 11.06
CA LYS A 8 -7.19 -1.73 12.12
C LYS A 8 -7.88 -1.11 13.33
N GLY A 9 -9.04 -1.67 13.70
CA GLY A 9 -9.86 -1.26 14.84
C GLY A 9 -9.93 -2.33 15.93
N SER A 10 -10.29 -1.94 17.15
CA SER A 10 -10.86 -2.82 18.17
C SER A 10 -12.25 -3.29 17.76
N ASP A 11 -13.05 -2.38 17.22
CA ASP A 11 -14.37 -2.64 16.63
C ASP A 11 -14.41 -2.59 15.10
N GLU A 12 -15.51 -3.09 14.55
CA GLU A 12 -15.78 -3.12 13.12
C GLU A 12 -16.22 -1.75 12.60
N ILE A 13 -15.65 -1.33 11.46
CA ILE A 13 -16.11 -0.13 10.75
C ILE A 13 -16.67 -0.50 9.39
N LEU A 14 -17.74 0.20 9.00
CA LEU A 14 -18.34 0.09 7.68
C LEU A 14 -17.33 0.55 6.61
N LEU A 15 -17.13 -0.25 5.55
CA LEU A 15 -16.17 0.05 4.49
C LEU A 15 -16.41 1.44 3.87
N SER A 16 -17.65 1.90 3.72
CA SER A 16 -17.95 3.20 3.12
C SER A 16 -17.30 4.37 3.86
N ASN A 17 -17.27 4.33 5.19
CA ASN A 17 -16.71 5.35 6.09
C ASN A 17 -15.18 5.55 5.93
N LEU A 18 -14.52 4.66 5.17
CA LEU A 18 -13.10 4.72 4.84
C LEU A 18 -12.87 4.84 3.32
N ILE A 19 -13.56 3.99 2.56
CA ILE A 19 -13.31 3.77 1.14
C ILE A 19 -14.01 4.81 0.27
N LEU A 20 -15.24 5.20 0.61
CA LEU A 20 -16.08 6.09 -0.20
C LEU A 20 -16.15 7.51 0.38
N ASP A 21 -16.53 7.61 1.66
CA ASP A 21 -17.14 8.80 2.23
C ASP A 21 -16.19 9.90 2.75
N PRO A 22 -14.97 9.61 3.25
CA PRO A 22 -14.03 10.68 3.61
C PRO A 22 -13.76 11.63 2.45
N THR A 23 -13.63 12.93 2.74
CA THR A 23 -13.47 13.98 1.71
C THR A 23 -12.25 13.75 0.79
N HIS A 24 -11.25 12.99 1.25
CA HIS A 24 -10.10 12.54 0.46
C HIS A 24 -9.90 11.01 0.56
N SER A 25 -11.01 10.26 0.52
CA SER A 25 -11.08 8.78 0.56
C SER A 25 -10.22 8.09 -0.53
N ILE A 26 -9.95 6.79 -0.39
CA ILE A 26 -9.18 6.05 -1.41
C ILE A 26 -9.91 6.03 -2.77
N LEU A 27 -11.26 6.05 -2.77
CA LEU A 27 -12.07 6.29 -3.97
C LEU A 27 -11.77 7.66 -4.57
N LYS A 28 -11.68 8.72 -3.75
CA LYS A 28 -11.34 10.06 -4.23
C LYS A 28 -9.92 10.11 -4.80
N GLN A 29 -8.95 9.51 -4.11
CA GLN A 29 -7.57 9.39 -4.56
C GLN A 29 -7.43 8.63 -5.89
N SER A 30 -8.41 7.79 -6.29
CA SER A 30 -8.38 7.11 -7.59
C SER A 30 -8.51 8.05 -8.81
N TYR A 31 -9.03 9.26 -8.66
CA TYR A 31 -9.15 10.26 -9.75
C TYR A 31 -8.84 11.71 -9.34
N ASP A 32 -8.52 11.95 -8.07
CA ASP A 32 -8.06 13.22 -7.49
C ASP A 32 -6.99 12.87 -6.42
N SER A 33 -5.89 12.25 -6.86
CA SER A 33 -4.67 12.07 -6.04
C SER A 33 -3.98 13.42 -5.89
N ARG A 34 -4.18 14.13 -4.78
CA ARG A 34 -3.66 15.50 -4.60
C ARG A 34 -2.17 15.55 -4.30
N LEU A 35 -1.61 14.44 -3.83
CA LEU A 35 -0.17 14.30 -3.62
C LEU A 35 0.47 13.46 -4.76
N ARG A 36 -0.02 13.64 -6.01
CA ARG A 36 0.56 13.16 -7.28
C ARG A 36 0.96 14.35 -8.15
N LEU A 37 2.26 14.50 -8.40
CA LEU A 37 2.82 15.67 -9.11
C LEU A 37 3.05 15.45 -10.61
N ASP A 38 3.11 14.20 -11.08
CA ASP A 38 3.17 13.92 -12.53
C ASP A 38 1.78 14.00 -13.16
N THR A 39 1.61 14.97 -14.05
CA THR A 39 0.42 15.17 -14.87
C THR A 39 0.42 14.33 -16.16
N ARG A 40 1.58 13.79 -16.59
CA ARG A 40 1.75 13.14 -17.91
C ARG A 40 0.98 11.82 -18.03
N ARG A 41 0.90 11.04 -16.95
CA ARG A 41 0.09 9.80 -16.87
C ARG A 41 -1.36 10.03 -16.43
N GLY A 42 -1.87 11.26 -16.54
CA GLY A 42 -3.12 11.68 -15.89
C GLY A 42 -3.03 11.70 -14.37
N GLN A 43 -4.04 12.24 -13.69
CA GLN A 43 -4.09 12.34 -12.22
C GLN A 43 -4.63 11.07 -11.53
N ASN A 44 -4.92 10.02 -12.31
CA ASN A 44 -5.78 8.92 -11.91
C ASN A 44 -4.99 7.64 -11.59
N ASN A 45 -5.52 6.87 -10.65
CA ASN A 45 -5.21 5.46 -10.42
C ASN A 45 -6.38 4.66 -11.01
N ALA A 46 -6.34 4.51 -12.33
CA ALA A 46 -7.45 4.01 -13.15
C ALA A 46 -7.38 2.50 -13.41
N ASP A 47 -6.21 1.89 -13.23
CA ASP A 47 -5.87 0.55 -13.73
C ASP A 47 -6.37 -0.60 -12.84
N GLY A 48 -7.51 -0.37 -12.19
CA GLY A 48 -8.15 -1.25 -11.22
C GLY A 48 -8.00 -0.81 -9.76
N PHE A 49 -8.64 -1.57 -8.88
CA PHE A 49 -8.60 -1.42 -7.43
C PHE A 49 -8.74 -2.79 -6.75
N GLY A 50 -8.53 -2.83 -5.44
CA GLY A 50 -9.01 -3.94 -4.63
C GLY A 50 -9.20 -3.57 -3.18
N ILE A 51 -10.22 -4.16 -2.57
CA ILE A 51 -10.49 -4.09 -1.13
C ILE A 51 -10.32 -5.51 -0.57
N GLY A 52 -9.56 -5.66 0.52
CA GLY A 52 -9.44 -6.91 1.27
C GLY A 52 -9.81 -6.69 2.73
N PHE A 53 -10.57 -7.61 3.32
CA PHE A 53 -11.05 -7.46 4.70
C PHE A 53 -11.23 -8.81 5.38
N TYR A 54 -10.91 -8.89 6.67
CA TYR A 54 -11.19 -10.09 7.47
C TYR A 54 -12.65 -10.10 7.89
N THR A 55 -13.25 -11.29 7.92
CA THR A 55 -14.65 -11.54 8.24
C THR A 55 -14.80 -12.14 9.64
N ASP A 56 -16.02 -12.55 10.01
CA ASP A 56 -16.26 -13.37 11.19
C ASP A 56 -15.46 -14.69 11.10
N PRO A 57 -14.65 -15.07 12.11
CA PRO A 57 -13.81 -16.27 12.07
C PRO A 57 -14.51 -17.58 11.72
N LYS A 58 -15.84 -17.69 11.91
CA LYS A 58 -16.62 -18.86 11.47
C LYS A 58 -16.64 -19.08 9.94
N LEU A 59 -16.22 -18.07 9.17
CA LEU A 59 -16.08 -18.13 7.71
C LEU A 59 -14.65 -18.49 7.27
N GLY A 60 -13.72 -18.67 8.22
CA GLY A 60 -12.31 -18.97 7.98
C GLY A 60 -11.37 -17.83 8.37
N SER A 61 -10.08 -18.14 8.38
CA SER A 61 -8.98 -17.20 8.67
C SER A 61 -8.52 -16.38 7.46
N ALA A 62 -8.87 -16.80 6.25
CA ALA A 62 -8.54 -16.10 5.02
C ALA A 62 -9.42 -14.84 4.88
N PRO A 63 -8.85 -13.68 4.51
CA PRO A 63 -9.64 -12.48 4.25
C PRO A 63 -10.47 -12.64 2.97
N CYS A 64 -11.58 -11.90 2.89
CA CYS A 64 -12.34 -11.74 1.67
C CYS A 64 -11.72 -10.65 0.80
N LEU A 65 -11.62 -10.88 -0.51
CA LEU A 65 -11.13 -9.90 -1.50
C LEU A 65 -12.25 -9.48 -2.44
N PHE A 66 -12.23 -8.20 -2.81
CA PHE A 66 -12.98 -7.66 -3.94
C PHE A 66 -12.06 -6.76 -4.76
N THR A 67 -11.40 -7.37 -5.75
CA THR A 67 -10.56 -6.74 -6.78
C THR A 67 -11.38 -6.45 -8.03
N SER A 68 -10.99 -5.44 -8.82
CA SER A 68 -11.38 -5.37 -10.23
C SER A 68 -10.45 -4.50 -11.07
N THR A 69 -10.36 -4.77 -12.37
CA THR A 69 -9.70 -3.90 -13.36
C THR A 69 -10.50 -2.63 -13.71
N ILE A 70 -11.79 -2.58 -13.36
CA ILE A 70 -12.64 -1.40 -13.57
C ILE A 70 -12.18 -0.25 -12.64
N PRO A 71 -12.06 1.00 -13.11
CA PRO A 71 -11.70 2.12 -12.25
C PRO A 71 -12.69 2.30 -11.08
N ALA A 72 -12.18 2.49 -9.85
CA ALA A 72 -12.98 2.44 -8.62
C ALA A 72 -14.22 3.36 -8.64
N TRP A 73 -14.09 4.57 -9.19
CA TRP A 73 -15.19 5.55 -9.30
C TRP A 73 -16.35 5.09 -10.19
N ASN A 74 -16.09 4.16 -11.12
CA ASN A 74 -17.08 3.61 -12.04
C ASN A 74 -17.69 2.27 -11.55
N CYS A 75 -17.23 1.74 -10.41
CA CYS A 75 -17.68 0.44 -9.91
C CYS A 75 -18.89 0.59 -8.97
N THR A 76 -20.11 0.49 -9.52
CA THR A 76 -21.37 0.49 -8.74
C THR A 76 -21.41 -0.63 -7.68
N ASN A 77 -20.74 -1.76 -7.93
CA ASN A 77 -20.67 -2.86 -6.96
C ASN A 77 -19.77 -2.52 -5.76
N LEU A 78 -18.69 -1.74 -5.94
CA LEU A 78 -17.90 -1.22 -4.81
C LEU A 78 -18.76 -0.36 -3.88
N GLN A 79 -19.61 0.51 -4.43
CA GLN A 79 -20.52 1.35 -3.64
C GLN A 79 -21.53 0.49 -2.85
N ARG A 80 -22.13 -0.52 -3.51
CA ARG A 80 -23.09 -1.45 -2.89
C ARG A 80 -22.45 -2.24 -1.74
N ILE A 81 -21.35 -2.94 -2.01
CA ILE A 81 -20.63 -3.77 -1.03
C ILE A 81 -20.16 -2.91 0.14
N ALA A 82 -19.51 -1.78 -0.13
CA ALA A 82 -18.94 -0.95 0.93
C ALA A 82 -20.02 -0.32 1.86
N SER A 83 -21.26 -0.16 1.38
CA SER A 83 -22.40 0.31 2.20
C SER A 83 -23.02 -0.75 3.11
N LYS A 84 -22.57 -2.02 3.04
CA LYS A 84 -23.12 -3.16 3.79
C LYS A 84 -22.09 -4.08 4.45
N THR A 85 -20.81 -3.92 4.15
CA THR A 85 -19.72 -4.70 4.74
C THR A 85 -18.98 -3.89 5.80
N ALA A 86 -18.77 -4.49 6.98
CA ALA A 86 -17.93 -3.94 8.04
C ALA A 86 -16.82 -4.93 8.43
N SER A 87 -15.72 -4.44 8.99
CA SER A 87 -14.61 -5.29 9.47
C SER A 87 -13.71 -4.55 10.46
N ARG A 88 -13.01 -5.31 11.32
CA ARG A 88 -11.95 -4.83 12.23
C ARG A 88 -10.61 -4.56 11.52
N LEU A 89 -10.40 -5.10 10.32
CA LEU A 89 -9.11 -5.02 9.62
C LEU A 89 -9.33 -5.02 8.10
N ILE A 90 -9.01 -3.88 7.47
CA ILE A 90 -9.36 -3.57 6.09
C ILE A 90 -8.12 -3.04 5.38
N PHE A 91 -7.82 -3.61 4.22
CA PHE A 91 -6.85 -3.13 3.22
C PHE A 91 -7.64 -2.59 2.02
N GLY A 92 -7.24 -1.44 1.47
CA GLY A 92 -7.85 -0.87 0.27
C GLY A 92 -6.79 -0.24 -0.63
N HIS A 93 -6.83 -0.53 -1.93
CA HIS A 93 -5.79 -0.16 -2.89
C HIS A 93 -6.38 0.29 -4.22
N VAL A 94 -5.75 1.28 -4.87
CA VAL A 94 -6.10 1.76 -6.21
C VAL A 94 -4.86 1.82 -7.10
N ARG A 95 -4.92 1.14 -8.26
CA ARG A 95 -3.76 0.82 -9.09
C ARG A 95 -3.49 1.89 -10.15
N ALA A 96 -2.21 2.21 -10.35
CA ALA A 96 -1.73 2.99 -11.48
C ALA A 96 -0.52 2.28 -12.09
N THR A 97 -0.70 1.68 -13.27
CA THR A 97 0.20 0.67 -13.85
C THR A 97 1.65 1.14 -13.93
N THR A 98 2.51 0.39 -13.27
CA THR A 98 3.97 0.38 -13.41
C THR A 98 4.39 -0.83 -14.25
N GLU A 99 3.97 -2.00 -13.78
CA GLU A 99 4.32 -3.33 -14.28
C GLU A 99 3.06 -4.20 -14.43
N GLY A 100 3.18 -5.23 -15.27
CA GLY A 100 2.11 -6.18 -15.57
C GLY A 100 0.99 -5.62 -16.46
N SER A 101 0.20 -6.52 -17.07
CA SER A 101 -0.97 -6.19 -17.88
C SER A 101 -2.12 -5.61 -17.04
N LEU A 102 -3.21 -5.19 -17.69
CA LEU A 102 -4.49 -4.98 -17.02
C LEU A 102 -5.16 -6.34 -16.80
N SER A 103 -4.92 -6.95 -15.63
CA SER A 103 -5.62 -8.15 -15.13
C SER A 103 -6.00 -7.95 -13.67
N GLU A 104 -6.99 -8.69 -13.19
CA GLU A 104 -7.37 -8.70 -11.78
C GLU A 104 -6.28 -9.38 -10.92
N ASP A 105 -5.53 -10.34 -11.48
CA ASP A 105 -4.32 -10.92 -10.85
C ASP A 105 -3.19 -9.90 -10.63
N ASN A 106 -3.25 -8.72 -11.26
CA ASN A 106 -2.28 -7.64 -11.04
C ASN A 106 -2.82 -6.56 -10.07
N CYS A 107 -4.02 -6.76 -9.50
CA CYS A 107 -4.68 -5.82 -8.60
C CYS A 107 -4.50 -6.24 -7.14
N HIS A 108 -3.88 -5.37 -6.35
CA HIS A 108 -3.74 -5.54 -4.91
C HIS A 108 -5.10 -5.46 -4.19
N PRO A 109 -5.26 -6.09 -3.01
CA PRO A 109 -4.25 -6.85 -2.27
C PRO A 109 -4.06 -8.30 -2.78
N PHE A 110 -2.86 -8.83 -2.63
CA PHE A 110 -2.55 -10.25 -2.81
C PHE A 110 -2.76 -11.03 -1.51
N THR A 111 -3.00 -12.34 -1.57
CA THR A 111 -3.21 -13.18 -0.37
C THR A 111 -2.64 -14.59 -0.49
N HIS A 112 -2.30 -15.19 0.65
CA HIS A 112 -1.98 -16.61 0.82
C HIS A 112 -2.37 -17.05 2.23
N GLY A 113 -3.26 -18.04 2.38
CA GLY A 113 -3.78 -18.44 3.69
C GLY A 113 -4.44 -17.26 4.43
N SER A 114 -4.00 -16.99 5.66
CA SER A 114 -4.42 -15.80 6.43
C SER A 114 -3.66 -14.52 6.07
N LEU A 115 -2.59 -14.59 5.27
CA LEU A 115 -1.74 -13.43 4.94
C LEU A 115 -2.32 -12.60 3.80
N MET A 116 -2.21 -11.28 3.93
CA MET A 116 -2.63 -10.30 2.93
C MET A 116 -1.58 -9.21 2.72
N TRP A 117 -1.32 -8.83 1.46
CA TRP A 117 -0.18 -8.00 1.04
C TRP A 117 -0.58 -6.87 0.08
N MET A 118 0.03 -5.70 0.27
CA MET A 118 -0.05 -4.54 -0.62
C MET A 118 1.32 -3.93 -0.87
N HIS A 119 1.51 -3.31 -2.03
CA HIS A 119 2.68 -2.51 -2.37
C HIS A 119 2.28 -1.19 -3.03
N ASN A 120 2.91 -0.09 -2.62
CA ASN A 120 2.90 1.18 -3.34
C ASN A 120 4.34 1.62 -3.60
N GLY A 121 4.82 1.36 -4.82
CA GLY A 121 6.23 1.53 -5.13
C GLY A 121 6.61 0.81 -6.41
N GLY A 122 7.86 0.38 -6.48
CA GLY A 122 8.44 -0.39 -7.58
C GLY A 122 9.82 -0.90 -7.23
N LEU A 123 10.15 -2.12 -7.66
CA LEU A 123 11.48 -2.71 -7.46
C LEU A 123 12.48 -2.18 -8.50
N GLY A 124 13.61 -1.65 -8.04
CA GLY A 124 14.66 -1.07 -8.86
C GLY A 124 15.40 -2.12 -9.70
N GLY A 125 15.62 -1.84 -10.99
CA GLY A 125 16.25 -2.78 -11.92
C GLY A 125 15.43 -4.05 -12.22
N TRP A 126 14.10 -4.01 -12.11
CA TRP A 126 13.19 -5.18 -12.21
C TRP A 126 13.51 -6.16 -13.37
N LYS A 127 13.76 -5.63 -14.58
CA LYS A 127 14.20 -6.37 -15.79
C LYS A 127 15.35 -7.37 -15.52
N TYR A 128 16.26 -7.03 -14.61
CA TYR A 128 17.48 -7.79 -14.32
C TYR A 128 17.37 -8.68 -13.09
N ILE A 129 16.61 -8.26 -12.08
CA ILE A 129 16.47 -9.02 -10.83
C ILE A 129 15.38 -10.10 -10.90
N LYS A 130 14.35 -9.96 -11.76
CA LYS A 130 13.22 -10.90 -11.82
C LYS A 130 13.63 -12.37 -11.92
N ARG A 131 14.61 -12.69 -12.78
CA ARG A 131 15.12 -14.05 -12.94
C ARG A 131 15.83 -14.55 -11.67
N ARG A 132 16.71 -13.74 -11.08
CA ARG A 132 17.44 -14.06 -9.85
C ARG A 132 16.51 -14.25 -8.64
N LEU A 133 15.42 -13.48 -8.59
CA LEU A 133 14.38 -13.62 -7.58
C LEU A 133 13.68 -14.96 -7.75
N GLY A 134 13.23 -15.29 -8.98
CA GLY A 134 12.65 -16.59 -9.29
C GLY A 134 13.57 -17.77 -8.99
N GLU A 135 14.87 -17.65 -9.30
CA GLU A 135 15.92 -18.65 -8.99
C GLU A 135 16.18 -18.84 -7.48
N ARG A 136 15.65 -17.98 -6.60
CA ARG A 136 15.77 -18.11 -5.13
C ARG A 136 14.55 -18.74 -4.45
N LEU A 137 13.35 -18.56 -5.01
CA LEU A 137 12.11 -19.07 -4.44
C LEU A 137 12.08 -20.60 -4.46
N ALA A 138 11.56 -21.22 -3.40
CA ALA A 138 11.13 -22.62 -3.48
C ALA A 138 9.94 -22.76 -4.44
N ASP A 139 9.86 -23.90 -5.15
CA ASP A 139 8.90 -24.16 -6.24
C ASP A 139 7.46 -23.75 -5.92
N LYS A 140 6.97 -24.03 -4.70
CA LYS A 140 5.60 -23.68 -4.29
C LYS A 140 5.32 -22.17 -4.23
N TRP A 141 6.33 -21.35 -3.96
CA TRP A 141 6.20 -19.88 -3.95
C TRP A 141 6.38 -19.32 -5.35
N TYR A 142 7.27 -19.89 -6.16
CA TYR A 142 7.41 -19.57 -7.58
C TYR A 142 6.11 -19.85 -8.36
N LEU A 143 5.54 -21.04 -8.19
CA LEU A 143 4.30 -21.50 -8.83
C LEU A 143 3.03 -20.87 -8.22
N GLY A 144 3.15 -20.19 -7.08
CA GLY A 144 2.05 -19.44 -6.44
C GLY A 144 1.76 -18.09 -7.12
N VAL A 145 2.72 -17.54 -7.88
CA VAL A 145 2.57 -16.28 -8.62
C VAL A 145 1.69 -16.47 -9.85
N LYS A 146 0.67 -15.63 -10.00
CA LYS A 146 -0.32 -15.67 -11.08
C LYS A 146 -0.19 -14.49 -12.04
N GLY A 147 0.08 -13.30 -11.50
CA GLY A 147 0.24 -12.07 -12.25
C GLY A 147 1.67 -11.82 -12.73
N GLY A 148 1.87 -10.61 -13.25
CA GLY A 148 3.13 -10.15 -13.84
C GLY A 148 3.93 -9.17 -12.98
N THR A 149 3.34 -8.64 -11.90
CA THR A 149 3.87 -7.47 -11.16
C THR A 149 5.06 -7.82 -10.26
N ASP A 150 6.05 -6.94 -10.23
CA ASP A 150 7.13 -6.93 -9.24
C ASP A 150 6.64 -7.10 -7.78
N SER A 151 5.46 -6.55 -7.51
CA SER A 151 4.78 -6.44 -6.24
C SER A 151 4.28 -7.79 -5.70
N GLU A 152 3.92 -8.71 -6.61
CA GLU A 152 3.52 -10.08 -6.31
C GLU A 152 4.72 -11.00 -6.14
N TRP A 153 5.76 -10.84 -6.98
CA TRP A 153 7.03 -11.54 -6.80
C TRP A 153 7.71 -11.15 -5.48
N ALA A 154 7.56 -9.89 -5.04
CA ALA A 154 7.98 -9.45 -3.71
C ALA A 154 7.16 -10.12 -2.57
N PHE A 155 5.88 -10.41 -2.78
CA PHE A 155 5.07 -11.17 -1.83
C PHE A 155 5.49 -12.65 -1.79
N ALA A 156 5.74 -13.29 -2.94
CA ALA A 156 6.29 -14.65 -2.99
C ALA A 156 7.65 -14.75 -2.28
N LEU A 157 8.52 -13.75 -2.44
CA LEU A 157 9.79 -13.64 -1.70
C LEU A 157 9.57 -13.44 -0.19
N PHE A 158 8.52 -12.72 0.22
CA PHE A 158 8.15 -12.61 1.64
C PHE A 158 7.66 -13.95 2.23
N LEU A 159 6.82 -14.70 1.50
CA LEU A 159 6.34 -16.02 1.93
C LEU A 159 7.51 -17.01 2.06
N ASP A 160 8.39 -17.06 1.05
CA ASP A 160 9.62 -17.87 1.07
C ASP A 160 10.56 -17.47 2.23
N THR A 161 10.70 -16.17 2.50
CA THR A 161 11.50 -15.65 3.62
C THR A 161 10.89 -16.00 4.99
N LEU A 162 9.55 -16.00 5.10
CA LEU A 162 8.83 -16.38 6.32
C LEU A 162 8.95 -17.90 6.58
N GLU A 163 8.93 -18.72 5.54
CA GLU A 163 9.23 -20.15 5.64
C GLU A 163 10.67 -20.42 6.11
N ARG A 164 11.66 -19.69 5.57
CA ARG A 164 13.06 -19.79 6.03
C ARG A 164 13.30 -19.23 7.44
N LEU A 165 12.30 -18.57 8.05
CA LEU A 165 12.25 -18.22 9.47
C LEU A 165 11.54 -19.29 10.33
N GLY A 166 11.23 -20.46 9.76
CA GLY A 166 10.62 -21.59 10.47
C GLY A 166 9.11 -21.48 10.70
N GLN A 167 8.41 -20.61 9.96
CA GLN A 167 6.95 -20.49 10.00
C GLN A 167 6.35 -20.94 8.66
N ASP A 168 5.47 -21.93 8.62
CA ASP A 168 4.71 -22.23 7.39
C ASP A 168 3.74 -21.07 7.08
N PRO A 169 3.91 -20.31 5.99
CA PRO A 169 3.00 -19.20 5.64
C PRO A 169 1.58 -19.68 5.30
N SER A 170 1.41 -20.97 5.07
CA SER A 170 0.11 -21.62 4.81
C SER A 170 -0.65 -21.96 6.10
N ALA A 171 0.05 -21.97 7.24
CA ALA A 171 -0.58 -22.13 8.55
C ALA A 171 -1.44 -20.90 8.89
N CYS A 172 -2.41 -21.09 9.77
CA CYS A 172 -3.25 -20.01 10.29
C CYS A 172 -3.24 -20.07 11.82
N PRO A 173 -2.18 -19.56 12.49
CA PRO A 173 -2.08 -19.60 13.94
C PRO A 173 -3.18 -18.75 14.58
N GLU A 174 -3.81 -19.24 15.67
CA GLU A 174 -4.95 -18.58 16.35
C GLU A 174 -4.63 -17.16 16.87
N THR A 175 -3.34 -16.82 17.03
CA THR A 175 -2.88 -15.50 17.48
C THR A 175 -2.07 -14.74 16.41
N GLY A 176 -2.04 -15.25 15.19
CA GLY A 176 -1.16 -14.79 14.11
C GLY A 176 0.29 -15.30 14.24
N PHE A 177 1.13 -14.94 13.28
CA PHE A 177 2.57 -15.26 13.27
C PHE A 177 3.38 -14.39 14.25
N GLY A 178 2.76 -13.33 14.78
CA GLY A 178 3.36 -12.41 15.73
C GLY A 178 4.15 -11.27 15.05
N PRO A 179 4.07 -10.04 15.59
CA PRO A 179 4.59 -8.85 14.93
C PRO A 179 6.11 -8.88 14.74
N THR A 180 6.86 -9.49 15.67
CA THR A 180 8.33 -9.59 15.60
C THR A 180 8.79 -10.42 14.41
N ILE A 181 8.13 -11.56 14.14
CA ILE A 181 8.50 -12.46 13.04
C ILE A 181 8.13 -11.85 11.69
N LEU A 182 6.92 -11.30 11.55
CA LEU A 182 6.50 -10.61 10.32
C LEU A 182 7.40 -9.40 10.00
N ARG A 183 7.85 -8.66 11.03
CA ARG A 183 8.81 -7.55 10.89
C ARG A 183 10.19 -8.03 10.44
N GLU A 184 10.68 -9.14 10.98
CA GLU A 184 11.97 -9.70 10.59
C GLU A 184 11.94 -10.32 9.17
N ALA A 185 10.85 -11.00 8.81
CA ALA A 185 10.59 -11.45 7.45
C ALA A 185 10.62 -10.27 6.47
N MET A 186 9.88 -9.20 6.76
CA MET A 186 9.84 -7.97 5.95
C MET A 186 11.24 -7.34 5.78
N LYS A 187 12.03 -7.23 6.87
CA LYS A 187 13.42 -6.75 6.80
C LYS A 187 14.28 -7.61 5.88
N ARG A 188 14.18 -8.94 5.99
CA ARG A 188 14.95 -9.89 5.16
C ARG A 188 14.50 -9.89 3.70
N THR A 189 13.21 -9.65 3.41
CA THR A 189 12.70 -9.45 2.04
C THR A 189 13.32 -8.20 1.41
N ILE A 190 13.32 -7.07 2.13
CA ILE A 190 13.95 -5.82 1.66
C ILE A 190 15.46 -6.00 1.45
N ALA A 191 16.16 -6.67 2.38
CA ALA A 191 17.59 -6.94 2.26
C ALA A 191 17.93 -7.79 1.03
N GLN A 192 17.14 -8.82 0.71
CA GLN A 192 17.35 -9.65 -0.49
C GLN A 192 17.02 -8.90 -1.79
N ILE A 193 16.01 -8.02 -1.79
CA ILE A 193 15.73 -7.14 -2.94
C ILE A 193 16.93 -6.22 -3.19
N ASN A 194 17.44 -5.55 -2.14
CA ASN A 194 18.65 -4.73 -2.22
C ASN A 194 19.84 -5.54 -2.78
N GLU A 195 20.10 -6.74 -2.25
CA GLU A 195 21.21 -7.61 -2.66
C GLU A 195 21.15 -7.98 -4.16
N MET A 196 19.96 -8.34 -4.67
CA MET A 196 19.80 -8.70 -6.09
C MET A 196 19.97 -7.50 -7.03
N THR A 197 19.56 -6.31 -6.59
CA THR A 197 19.73 -5.04 -7.33
C THR A 197 21.18 -4.55 -7.28
N ASP A 198 21.86 -4.68 -6.13
CA ASP A 198 23.29 -4.38 -5.97
C ASP A 198 24.16 -5.30 -6.85
N ALA A 199 23.74 -6.54 -7.08
CA ALA A 199 24.42 -7.49 -7.94
C ALA A 199 24.20 -7.24 -9.45
N ILE A 200 23.51 -6.16 -9.88
CA ILE A 200 23.39 -5.83 -11.31
C ILE A 200 24.76 -5.34 -11.82
N PRO A 201 25.32 -5.93 -12.91
CA PRO A 201 26.62 -5.50 -13.43
C PRO A 201 26.66 -4.02 -13.82
N GLU A 202 27.71 -3.33 -13.39
CA GLU A 202 27.96 -1.90 -13.70
C GLU A 202 27.89 -1.60 -15.21
N SER A 203 28.36 -2.52 -16.05
CA SER A 203 28.29 -2.44 -17.51
C SER A 203 26.86 -2.45 -18.08
N ILE A 204 25.86 -2.90 -17.33
CA ILE A 204 24.45 -2.78 -17.70
C ILE A 204 23.91 -1.42 -17.24
N LEU A 205 24.27 -0.98 -16.03
CA LEU A 205 23.83 0.31 -15.47
C LEU A 205 24.27 1.48 -16.37
N GLN A 206 25.52 1.46 -16.84
CA GLN A 206 26.09 2.50 -17.70
C GLN A 206 25.56 2.48 -19.15
N ASN A 207 25.11 1.33 -19.66
CA ASN A 207 24.68 1.19 -21.05
C ASN A 207 23.16 1.35 -21.28
N GLU A 208 22.33 1.08 -20.27
CA GLU A 208 20.85 1.06 -20.40
C GLU A 208 20.10 2.05 -19.49
N ASP A 209 20.79 2.99 -18.82
CA ASP A 209 20.19 4.00 -17.90
C ASP A 209 19.24 3.38 -16.86
N VAL A 210 19.73 2.31 -16.21
CA VAL A 210 18.90 1.42 -15.38
C VAL A 210 18.72 2.00 -13.98
N ASP A 211 17.53 2.56 -13.71
CA ASP A 211 17.20 3.05 -12.38
C ASP A 211 17.05 1.90 -11.35
N THR A 212 18.05 1.79 -10.48
CA THR A 212 18.17 0.78 -9.41
C THR A 212 17.45 1.17 -8.12
N ARG A 213 16.86 2.36 -8.04
CA ARG A 213 16.17 2.81 -6.81
C ARG A 213 14.81 2.15 -6.65
N SER A 214 14.73 1.25 -5.68
CA SER A 214 13.49 0.65 -5.20
C SER A 214 12.75 1.63 -4.28
N LEU A 215 11.46 1.82 -4.54
CA LEU A 215 10.51 2.40 -3.58
C LEU A 215 9.69 1.24 -3.04
N LEU A 216 9.78 0.93 -1.74
CA LEU A 216 9.15 -0.26 -1.15
C LEU A 216 8.25 0.13 0.01
N ASN A 217 7.13 0.83 -0.26
CA ASN A 217 6.08 0.96 0.75
C ASN A 217 5.18 -0.29 0.68
N PHE A 218 5.61 -1.36 1.34
CA PHE A 218 4.83 -2.58 1.52
C PHE A 218 3.89 -2.46 2.73
N ALA A 219 2.77 -3.18 2.70
CA ALA A 219 1.94 -3.46 3.87
C ALA A 219 1.51 -4.94 3.88
N VAL A 220 1.77 -5.65 4.98
CA VAL A 220 1.37 -7.05 5.17
C VAL A 220 0.61 -7.22 6.48
N THR A 221 -0.32 -8.17 6.53
CA THR A 221 -1.07 -8.52 7.73
C THR A 221 -1.42 -10.00 7.77
N ASP A 222 -1.58 -10.55 8.98
CA ASP A 222 -1.95 -11.95 9.27
C ASP A 222 -3.34 -12.08 9.91
N GLY A 223 -4.13 -11.00 9.93
CA GLY A 223 -5.39 -10.86 10.67
C GLY A 223 -5.21 -10.20 12.05
N HIS A 224 -4.07 -10.41 12.70
CA HIS A 224 -3.81 -10.00 14.09
C HIS A 224 -2.87 -8.79 14.17
N SER A 225 -1.87 -8.74 13.30
CA SER A 225 -0.75 -7.79 13.28
C SER A 225 -0.58 -7.21 11.88
N VAL A 226 -0.32 -5.90 11.78
CA VAL A 226 0.01 -5.23 10.50
C VAL A 226 1.46 -4.76 10.54
N ILE A 227 2.21 -5.03 9.47
CA ILE A 227 3.55 -4.50 9.21
C ILE A 227 3.50 -3.64 7.95
N CYS A 228 3.64 -2.33 8.09
CA CYS A 228 3.79 -1.38 7.00
C CYS A 228 5.24 -0.88 6.94
N THR A 229 5.74 -0.59 5.75
CA THR A 229 7.07 0.00 5.54
C THR A 229 6.97 1.32 4.81
N ARG A 230 7.90 2.23 5.09
CA ARG A 230 8.18 3.40 4.25
C ARG A 230 9.67 3.39 3.94
N TYR A 231 10.04 2.98 2.73
CA TYR A 231 11.43 2.66 2.42
C TYR A 231 11.84 3.07 0.99
N ILE A 232 13.09 3.51 0.86
CA ILE A 232 13.79 3.73 -0.41
C ILE A 232 15.23 3.20 -0.35
N SER A 233 15.66 2.52 -1.41
CA SER A 233 17.05 2.08 -1.60
C SER A 233 17.94 3.22 -2.14
N SER A 234 17.96 4.34 -1.42
CA SER A 234 18.80 5.52 -1.68
C SER A 234 19.06 6.23 -0.35
N SER A 235 20.29 6.70 -0.11
CA SER A 235 20.60 7.57 1.03
C SER A 235 20.28 9.05 0.72
N LYS A 236 20.26 9.43 -0.57
CA LYS A 236 20.08 10.82 -1.03
C LYS A 236 18.64 11.19 -1.31
N ASP A 237 17.83 10.24 -1.77
CA ASP A 237 16.43 10.47 -2.13
C ASP A 237 15.50 10.19 -0.92
N GLU A 238 14.34 10.86 -0.86
CA GLU A 238 13.32 10.60 0.16
C GLU A 238 12.42 9.41 -0.27
N ALA A 239 11.75 8.74 0.67
CA ALA A 239 10.80 7.68 0.33
C ALA A 239 9.44 8.24 -0.12
N ALA A 240 8.65 7.41 -0.81
CA ALA A 240 7.26 7.72 -1.16
C ALA A 240 6.42 8.02 0.10
N SER A 241 5.42 8.88 -0.03
CA SER A 241 4.59 9.34 1.09
C SER A 241 3.87 8.20 1.80
N LEU A 242 3.82 8.29 3.14
CA LEU A 242 3.06 7.39 4.00
C LEU A 242 2.78 8.09 5.33
N TYR A 243 1.52 8.05 5.74
CA TYR A 243 1.00 8.69 6.95
C TYR A 243 0.27 7.66 7.80
N TYR A 244 0.22 7.88 9.11
CA TYR A 244 -0.66 7.12 10.01
C TYR A 244 -1.46 8.04 10.92
N SER A 245 -2.57 7.54 11.44
CA SER A 245 -3.41 8.23 12.41
C SER A 245 -3.96 7.22 13.41
N SER A 246 -3.77 7.47 14.70
CA SER A 246 -4.31 6.64 15.78
C SER A 246 -5.23 7.46 16.70
N GLY A 247 -6.28 6.85 17.22
CA GLY A 247 -7.24 7.48 18.12
C GLY A 247 -8.36 6.55 18.60
N THR A 248 -9.37 7.10 19.26
CA THR A 248 -10.49 6.36 19.85
C THR A 248 -11.68 6.21 18.89
N GLN A 249 -11.86 7.15 17.94
CA GLN A 249 -13.04 7.10 17.05
C GLN A 249 -12.78 7.77 15.70
N TRP A 250 -13.39 7.20 14.64
CA TRP A 250 -13.44 7.77 13.30
C TRP A 250 -14.88 8.20 13.00
N THR A 251 -15.13 9.50 13.05
CA THR A 251 -16.48 10.09 13.05
C THR A 251 -16.57 11.28 12.10
N THR A 252 -17.77 11.58 11.62
CA THR A 252 -18.06 12.87 10.96
C THR A 252 -18.02 13.99 11.99
N ARG A 253 -17.44 15.13 11.61
CA ARG A 253 -17.27 16.32 12.45
C ARG A 253 -18.60 16.89 12.95
N THR A 254 -19.68 16.73 12.18
CA THR A 254 -21.05 17.05 12.58
C THR A 254 -21.96 15.82 12.50
N LYS A 255 -23.14 15.92 13.11
CA LYS A 255 -24.20 14.90 13.02
C LYS A 255 -25.13 15.10 11.80
N ALA A 256 -24.77 15.95 10.84
CA ALA A 256 -25.57 16.14 9.63
C ALA A 256 -25.40 14.93 8.69
N ALA A 257 -26.52 14.36 8.20
CA ALA A 257 -26.50 13.14 7.39
C ALA A 257 -25.73 13.23 6.07
N ASN A 258 -25.42 14.46 5.61
CA ASN A 258 -24.66 14.72 4.39
C ASN A 258 -23.18 15.11 4.67
N ASP A 259 -22.75 15.12 5.93
CA ASP A 259 -21.38 15.48 6.29
C ASP A 259 -20.39 14.37 5.91
N LYS A 260 -19.31 14.78 5.24
CA LYS A 260 -18.21 13.93 4.77
C LYS A 260 -16.84 14.41 5.26
N GLN A 261 -16.83 15.40 6.16
CA GLN A 261 -15.68 15.80 6.95
C GLN A 261 -15.50 14.80 8.10
N TYR A 262 -14.89 13.66 7.81
CA TYR A 262 -14.42 12.75 8.85
C TYR A 262 -13.26 13.36 9.64
N GLN A 263 -13.07 12.93 10.87
CA GLN A 263 -11.95 13.30 11.74
C GLN A 263 -11.54 12.12 12.64
N MET A 264 -10.30 12.14 13.15
CA MET A 264 -9.83 11.20 14.17
C MET A 264 -10.01 11.81 15.56
N GLU A 265 -10.93 11.28 16.35
CA GLU A 265 -11.15 11.71 17.73
C GLU A 265 -10.25 10.93 18.71
N ARG A 266 -9.80 11.61 19.77
CA ARG A 266 -8.90 11.08 20.81
C ARG A 266 -9.47 11.44 22.18
N LYS A 267 -10.43 10.64 22.66
CA LYS A 267 -11.20 10.92 23.88
C LYS A 267 -10.48 10.52 25.17
N ASP A 268 -9.54 9.57 25.07
CA ASP A 268 -8.68 9.13 26.17
C ASP A 268 -7.21 9.00 25.70
N ARG A 269 -6.42 8.17 26.39
CA ARG A 269 -4.98 7.94 26.12
C ARG A 269 -4.70 6.67 25.31
N GLY A 270 -5.72 5.90 24.98
CA GLY A 270 -5.62 4.70 24.15
C GLY A 270 -5.65 5.00 22.66
N ALA A 271 -5.58 3.94 21.89
CA ALA A 271 -5.99 3.92 20.50
C ALA A 271 -6.86 2.68 20.29
N ASP A 272 -8.09 2.88 19.84
CA ASP A 272 -8.99 1.84 19.36
C ASP A 272 -8.82 1.63 17.86
N ILE A 273 -8.54 2.71 17.14
CA ILE A 273 -8.45 2.75 15.69
C ILE A 273 -7.04 3.21 15.29
N VAL A 274 -6.47 2.51 14.32
CA VAL A 274 -5.27 2.92 13.59
C VAL A 274 -5.56 2.90 12.09
N LEU A 275 -5.30 4.03 11.43
CA LEU A 275 -5.26 4.19 9.99
C LEU A 275 -3.81 4.33 9.51
N VAL A 276 -3.50 3.78 8.33
CA VAL A 276 -2.24 4.04 7.60
C VAL A 276 -2.59 4.28 6.14
N ALA A 277 -2.16 5.38 5.55
CA ALA A 277 -2.55 5.78 4.19
C ALA A 277 -1.41 6.41 3.39
N SER A 278 -1.39 6.18 2.08
CA SER A 278 -0.45 6.85 1.15
C SER A 278 -0.65 8.36 1.08
N GLU A 279 -1.91 8.83 1.15
CA GLU A 279 -2.28 10.25 1.32
C GLU A 279 -3.37 10.33 2.41
N PRO A 280 -3.39 11.37 3.28
CA PRO A 280 -4.39 11.51 4.35
C PRO A 280 -5.82 11.50 3.84
N LEU A 281 -6.75 10.87 4.56
CA LEU A 281 -8.17 10.81 4.14
C LEU A 281 -8.95 12.11 4.41
N THR A 282 -8.35 13.03 5.17
CA THR A 282 -8.94 14.30 5.66
C THR A 282 -7.88 15.40 5.60
N PHE A 283 -8.27 16.67 5.79
CA PHE A 283 -7.37 17.81 5.59
C PHE A 283 -6.78 18.39 6.89
N GLU A 284 -7.21 17.92 8.07
CA GLU A 284 -6.64 18.30 9.36
C GLU A 284 -5.28 17.61 9.52
N ARG A 285 -4.20 18.26 9.06
CA ARG A 285 -2.84 17.71 9.09
C ARG A 285 -2.38 17.31 10.49
N GLU A 286 -2.88 17.97 11.53
CA GLU A 286 -2.66 17.63 12.94
C GLU A 286 -3.19 16.23 13.35
N ASN A 287 -4.12 15.66 12.60
CA ASN A 287 -4.62 14.30 12.83
C ASN A 287 -3.72 13.21 12.25
N TRP A 288 -2.72 13.54 11.42
CA TRP A 288 -1.93 12.59 10.64
C TRP A 288 -0.43 12.75 10.89
N VAL A 289 0.23 11.66 11.28
CA VAL A 289 1.67 11.63 11.57
C VAL A 289 2.42 11.06 10.36
N ASN A 290 3.48 11.74 9.95
CA ASN A 290 4.39 11.29 8.90
C ASN A 290 5.13 10.02 9.36
N VAL A 291 5.09 8.93 8.57
CA VAL A 291 6.01 7.79 8.79
C VAL A 291 7.43 8.23 8.38
N PRO A 292 8.47 7.99 9.20
CA PRO A 292 9.86 8.30 8.84
C PRO A 292 10.35 7.51 7.61
N THR A 293 11.28 8.08 6.86
CA THR A 293 11.96 7.38 5.76
C THR A 293 12.81 6.23 6.30
N ASN A 294 12.82 5.10 5.60
CA ASN A 294 13.47 3.83 5.95
C ASN A 294 13.08 3.37 7.36
N SER A 295 11.77 3.20 7.58
CA SER A 295 11.21 2.67 8.82
C SER A 295 10.10 1.63 8.59
N VAL A 296 9.90 0.77 9.59
CA VAL A 296 8.80 -0.18 9.71
C VAL A 296 7.81 0.32 10.76
N LEU A 297 6.57 0.54 10.37
CA LEU A 297 5.44 0.75 11.26
C LEU A 297 4.77 -0.60 11.54
N THR A 298 4.63 -0.94 12.82
CA THR A 298 4.01 -2.16 13.32
C THR A 298 2.73 -1.80 14.08
N ILE A 299 1.62 -2.46 13.77
CA ILE A 299 0.36 -2.37 14.52
C ILE A 299 0.04 -3.74 15.11
N HIS A 300 0.02 -3.85 16.44
CA HIS A 300 -0.41 -5.08 17.14
C HIS A 300 -1.19 -4.70 18.39
N ARG A 301 -2.36 -5.33 18.62
CA ARG A 301 -3.30 -4.97 19.71
C ARG A 301 -3.49 -3.44 19.81
N GLN A 302 -3.76 -2.84 18.64
CA GLN A 302 -3.99 -1.39 18.41
C GLN A 302 -2.82 -0.46 18.82
N THR A 303 -1.75 -1.01 19.40
CA THR A 303 -0.50 -0.29 19.69
C THR A 303 0.29 -0.09 18.40
N VAL A 304 0.68 1.15 18.12
CA VAL A 304 1.53 1.52 16.98
C VAL A 304 2.97 1.67 17.46
N MET A 305 3.90 1.03 16.76
CA MET A 305 5.33 1.10 17.05
C MET A 305 6.11 1.34 15.75
N VAL A 306 7.04 2.30 15.74
CA VAL A 306 7.86 2.62 14.56
C VAL A 306 9.32 2.27 14.85
N HIS A 307 9.95 1.53 13.94
CA HIS A 307 11.32 1.03 14.09
C HIS A 307 12.15 1.41 12.84
N PRO A 308 13.40 1.87 12.96
CA PRO A 308 14.25 2.14 11.80
C PRO A 308 14.63 0.83 11.08
N ILE A 309 14.70 0.89 9.74
CA ILE A 309 15.36 -0.11 8.91
C ILE A 309 16.82 0.34 8.80
N ILE A 310 17.69 -0.20 9.65
CA ILE A 310 19.12 0.19 9.68
C ILE A 310 19.88 -0.64 8.63
N ASP A 311 20.14 -0.02 7.48
CA ASP A 311 20.98 -0.55 6.40
C ASP A 311 21.88 0.54 5.80
N LYS A 312 22.51 0.30 4.64
CA LYS A 312 23.40 1.26 3.97
C LYS A 312 22.69 2.50 3.39
N TYR A 313 21.36 2.52 3.39
CA TYR A 313 20.52 3.64 2.94
C TYR A 313 19.87 4.39 4.10
N TYR A 314 19.91 3.84 5.31
CA TYR A 314 19.56 4.54 6.54
C TYR A 314 20.58 5.64 6.84
N GLU A 315 20.10 6.79 7.30
CA GLU A 315 20.97 7.89 7.73
C GLU A 315 20.79 8.15 9.22
N ARG A 316 21.89 8.44 9.92
CA ARG A 316 21.95 8.65 11.37
C ARG A 316 21.94 10.12 11.77
N ASP A 317 22.31 11.04 10.89
CA ASP A 317 22.18 12.48 11.18
C ASP A 317 20.71 12.93 11.06
N PRO A 318 20.07 13.41 12.15
CA PRO A 318 18.70 13.93 12.10
C PRO A 318 18.57 15.23 11.29
N HIS A 319 19.68 15.86 10.88
CA HIS A 319 19.67 17.05 10.02
C HIS A 319 19.80 16.74 8.52
N HIS A 320 20.01 15.48 8.13
CA HIS A 320 20.21 15.09 6.73
C HIS A 320 18.93 15.31 5.90
N VAL A 321 19.00 16.25 4.95
CA VAL A 321 17.89 16.56 4.05
C VAL A 321 17.97 15.68 2.81
N ARG A 322 16.89 14.94 2.55
CA ARG A 322 16.74 14.07 1.38
C ARG A 322 16.05 14.80 0.23
N SER A 323 16.43 14.45 -0.99
CA SER A 323 15.82 14.99 -2.21
C SER A 323 14.45 14.36 -2.46
N SER A 324 13.42 15.20 -2.55
CA SER A 324 12.09 14.79 -3.01
C SER A 324 12.05 14.50 -4.52
N ALA A 325 13.02 15.00 -5.30
CA ALA A 325 12.96 15.07 -6.76
C ALA A 325 12.75 13.71 -7.45
N PHE A 326 13.36 12.63 -6.96
CA PHE A 326 13.16 11.29 -7.51
C PHE A 326 11.71 10.81 -7.38
N VAL A 327 11.12 10.99 -6.19
CA VAL A 327 9.74 10.63 -5.88
C VAL A 327 8.77 11.48 -6.70
N GLN A 328 9.07 12.77 -6.86
CA GLN A 328 8.31 13.68 -7.73
C GLN A 328 8.36 13.24 -9.21
N ALA A 329 9.54 12.86 -9.72
CA ALA A 329 9.72 12.35 -11.08
C ALA A 329 9.01 11.00 -11.32
N ARG A 330 8.84 10.18 -10.27
CA ARG A 330 8.02 8.96 -10.29
C ARG A 330 6.50 9.24 -10.15
N GLY A 331 6.05 10.49 -10.10
CA GLY A 331 4.62 10.83 -9.96
C GLY A 331 4.06 10.59 -8.56
N LEU A 332 4.93 10.64 -7.56
CA LEU A 332 4.60 10.53 -6.14
C LEU A 332 4.93 11.85 -5.43
N THR A 333 4.67 11.88 -4.14
CA THR A 333 5.15 12.90 -3.19
C THR A 333 5.90 12.22 -2.07
N SER A 334 6.69 13.01 -1.36
CA SER A 334 7.35 12.63 -0.14
C SER A 334 6.71 13.36 1.06
N ASN A 335 7.17 13.10 2.29
CA ASN A 335 6.52 13.62 3.49
C ASN A 335 7.04 15.01 3.91
N GLU A 336 8.23 15.41 3.44
CA GLU A 336 8.76 16.77 3.61
C GLU A 336 8.01 17.81 2.76
N LYS A 337 7.96 19.06 3.25
CA LYS A 337 7.67 20.22 2.40
C LYS A 337 8.98 20.64 1.74
N ASN A 338 8.99 20.87 0.43
CA ASN A 338 10.09 21.59 -0.23
C ASN A 338 10.33 22.93 0.48
N ARG A 339 11.45 23.08 1.20
CA ARG A 339 11.83 24.36 1.84
C ARG A 339 12.21 25.46 0.83
N GLY A 340 12.34 25.11 -0.45
CA GLY A 340 12.83 25.99 -1.53
C GLY A 340 11.87 27.06 -2.05
N ASP A 341 10.60 27.07 -1.62
CA ASP A 341 9.61 28.11 -2.02
C ASP A 341 9.53 29.27 -1.01
N ALA A 342 10.37 29.25 0.03
CA ALA A 342 10.43 30.25 1.09
C ALA A 342 11.30 31.48 0.70
N GLY A 343 10.95 32.13 -0.41
CA GLY A 343 11.44 33.45 -0.80
C GLY A 343 12.86 33.51 -1.37
N SER A 344 12.96 33.69 -2.69
CA SER A 344 14.19 34.17 -3.32
C SER A 344 14.57 35.55 -2.77
N PRO A 345 15.73 35.75 -2.12
CA PRO A 345 16.19 37.09 -1.79
C PRO A 345 16.52 37.83 -3.09
N ALA A 346 16.11 39.08 -3.21
CA ALA A 346 16.46 39.91 -4.35
C ALA A 346 17.96 40.21 -4.33
N VAL A 347 18.74 39.48 -5.15
CA VAL A 347 20.18 39.75 -5.33
C VAL A 347 20.33 41.08 -6.06
N ASN A 348 20.62 42.11 -5.28
CA ASN A 348 20.76 43.50 -5.73
C ASN A 348 22.18 43.72 -6.26
N ASP A 349 22.44 43.29 -7.48
CA ASP A 349 23.77 43.40 -8.11
C ASP A 349 23.96 44.73 -8.86
N ARG A 350 25.15 45.33 -8.72
CA ARG A 350 25.51 46.65 -9.24
C ARG A 350 27.03 46.78 -9.48
N GLN A 351 27.48 46.47 -10.69
CA GLN A 351 28.47 47.26 -11.47
C GLN A 351 28.65 46.63 -12.88
N HIS A 352 28.54 47.41 -13.97
CA HIS A 352 29.65 47.92 -14.82
C HIS A 352 30.58 46.82 -15.38
N HIS A 353 30.93 46.76 -16.69
CA HIS A 353 30.87 47.73 -17.80
C HIS A 353 30.68 47.04 -19.19
N ASP A 354 30.25 47.81 -20.20
CA ASP A 354 30.47 47.76 -21.68
C ASP A 354 30.44 46.40 -22.44
N LEU A 355 29.82 46.29 -23.63
CA LEU A 355 30.09 47.06 -24.86
C LEU A 355 28.89 47.19 -25.83
N ASP A 356 28.96 48.19 -26.72
CA ASP A 356 27.98 48.50 -27.77
C ASP A 356 27.92 47.50 -28.95
N GLY A 357 26.76 47.41 -29.63
CA GLY A 357 26.63 46.63 -30.87
C GLY A 357 25.27 46.71 -31.61
N TYR A 358 25.18 47.58 -32.61
CA TYR A 358 24.24 47.54 -33.76
C TYR A 358 22.71 47.47 -33.53
N ARG A 359 22.02 48.62 -33.70
CA ARG A 359 20.62 48.65 -34.17
C ARG A 359 20.23 49.94 -34.91
N LYS A 360 20.22 49.90 -36.26
CA LYS A 360 19.64 50.87 -37.24
C LYS A 360 19.95 50.36 -38.66
N MET A 361 19.18 50.64 -39.72
CA MET A 361 17.84 51.25 -39.83
C MET A 361 16.81 50.11 -40.09
N ILE A 362 15.67 50.13 -40.83
CA ILE A 362 14.87 51.04 -41.68
C ILE A 362 13.39 50.71 -41.33
N GLY A 363 12.36 51.57 -41.41
CA GLY A 363 12.24 52.94 -41.92
C GLY A 363 10.92 53.59 -41.45
N LYS A 364 10.03 54.01 -42.36
CA LYS A 364 8.71 54.62 -42.06
C LYS A 364 7.70 54.44 -43.19
N LEU A 365 6.39 54.46 -42.87
CA LEU A 365 5.37 55.26 -43.58
C LEU A 365 4.06 55.35 -42.76
N ASN A 366 3.36 56.48 -42.84
CA ASN A 366 2.11 56.80 -42.13
C ASN A 366 1.00 57.16 -43.12
N ILE A 367 -0.24 56.72 -42.90
CA ILE A 367 -1.49 57.45 -43.25
C ILE A 367 -2.49 57.27 -42.08
N GLY A 368 -3.38 58.25 -41.86
CA GLY A 368 -4.24 58.36 -40.67
C GLY A 368 -5.75 58.07 -40.89
N PRO A 369 -6.69 58.73 -40.15
CA PRO A 369 -7.67 57.98 -39.36
C PRO A 369 -9.15 58.41 -39.42
N SER A 370 -10.04 57.60 -38.82
CA SER A 370 -11.42 57.94 -38.36
C SER A 370 -11.85 56.93 -37.29
N ARG A 371 -12.30 57.33 -36.08
CA ARG A 371 -13.66 57.79 -35.66
C ARG A 371 -14.76 56.71 -35.78
N SER A 372 -15.71 56.51 -34.85
CA SER A 372 -15.83 56.81 -33.40
C SER A 372 -17.21 56.34 -32.86
N LEU A 373 -17.37 56.26 -31.53
CA LEU A 373 -18.63 56.24 -30.73
C LEU A 373 -19.38 54.90 -30.50
N SER A 374 -19.69 54.65 -29.22
CA SER A 374 -20.82 53.85 -28.69
C SER A 374 -22.04 54.76 -28.46
N PRO A 375 -23.22 54.22 -28.05
CA PRO A 375 -23.54 54.27 -26.62
C PRO A 375 -24.43 53.11 -26.08
N ASP A 376 -24.56 53.05 -24.75
CA ASP A 376 -25.51 52.21 -23.98
C ASP A 376 -26.97 52.73 -24.01
N VAL A 377 -27.93 51.93 -23.50
CA VAL A 377 -28.80 52.25 -22.33
C VAL A 377 -29.90 51.19 -22.08
N CYS A 378 -30.34 51.07 -20.83
CA CYS A 378 -31.37 50.20 -20.24
C CYS A 378 -32.81 50.31 -20.89
N ARG A 379 -33.88 49.57 -20.53
CA ARG A 379 -34.32 49.10 -19.18
C ARG A 379 -35.60 48.20 -19.21
N GLN A 380 -35.77 47.38 -18.15
CA GLN A 380 -37.02 46.98 -17.46
C GLN A 380 -38.18 46.17 -18.14
N THR A 381 -38.37 44.92 -17.66
CA THR A 381 -39.62 44.27 -17.13
C THR A 381 -40.97 44.45 -17.86
N ARG A 382 -41.81 43.40 -18.07
CA ARG A 382 -42.60 42.70 -17.00
C ARG A 382 -43.52 41.56 -17.55
N THR A 383 -43.89 40.59 -16.71
CA THR A 383 -45.11 39.70 -16.72
C THR A 383 -45.40 38.68 -17.86
N SER A 384 -46.00 37.55 -17.44
CA SER A 384 -46.57 36.39 -18.19
C SER A 384 -47.94 36.01 -17.57
N PRO A 385 -48.70 34.96 -17.99
CA PRO A 385 -48.65 34.05 -19.16
C PRO A 385 -49.96 34.15 -20.02
N PRO A 386 -50.29 33.23 -20.98
CA PRO A 386 -51.01 31.96 -20.63
C PRO A 386 -50.83 30.71 -21.56
N VAL A 387 -51.05 29.52 -20.98
CA VAL A 387 -51.65 28.25 -21.52
C VAL A 387 -51.04 27.51 -22.75
N CYS A 388 -51.21 26.17 -22.74
CA CYS A 388 -50.75 25.09 -23.64
C CYS A 388 -51.13 25.25 -25.14
N GLU A 389 -50.42 24.64 -26.11
CA GLU A 389 -50.51 23.21 -26.45
C GLU A 389 -49.27 22.58 -27.15
N SER A 390 -49.36 21.32 -27.60
CA SER A 390 -48.25 20.45 -28.01
C SER A 390 -47.90 20.48 -29.52
N ILE A 391 -46.62 20.30 -29.86
CA ILE A 391 -46.14 20.13 -31.25
C ILE A 391 -45.11 18.99 -31.36
N THR A 392 -45.21 18.22 -32.46
CA THR A 392 -44.44 17.00 -32.79
C THR A 392 -43.04 17.28 -33.36
N VAL A 393 -42.09 16.37 -33.14
CA VAL A 393 -40.74 16.37 -33.76
C VAL A 393 -40.68 15.36 -34.93
N PRO A 394 -40.12 15.70 -36.11
CA PRO A 394 -40.18 14.87 -37.31
C PRO A 394 -39.10 13.77 -37.42
N GLN A 395 -39.39 12.74 -38.23
CA GLN A 395 -38.44 11.70 -38.66
C GLN A 395 -37.61 12.13 -39.90
N PRO A 396 -36.39 11.60 -40.07
CA PRO A 396 -35.75 11.39 -41.38
C PRO A 396 -36.07 9.99 -41.95
N GLN A 397 -36.11 9.86 -43.29
CA GLN A 397 -36.27 8.58 -44.00
C GLN A 397 -34.96 8.11 -44.70
N PRO A 398 -34.86 6.84 -45.18
CA PRO A 398 -33.59 6.10 -45.24
C PRO A 398 -32.97 5.95 -46.64
N GLN A 399 -31.75 5.36 -46.71
CA GLN A 399 -31.29 4.64 -47.91
C GLN A 399 -30.17 3.60 -47.68
N SER A 400 -30.12 2.61 -48.59
CA SER A 400 -29.09 1.57 -48.86
C SER A 400 -28.79 0.46 -47.83
N GLN A 401 -28.59 -0.75 -48.37
CA GLN A 401 -28.18 -2.00 -47.70
C GLN A 401 -26.69 -2.29 -47.96
N PRO A 402 -26.12 -3.30 -47.27
CA PRO A 402 -25.28 -4.29 -47.96
C PRO A 402 -25.80 -5.74 -47.84
N GLN A 403 -25.10 -6.67 -48.50
CA GLN A 403 -25.61 -7.99 -48.92
C GLN A 403 -25.47 -9.12 -47.87
N SER A 404 -26.17 -10.23 -48.13
CA SER A 404 -26.17 -11.48 -47.36
C SER A 404 -25.01 -12.43 -47.69
N GLN A 405 -24.69 -13.33 -46.76
CA GLN A 405 -23.81 -14.49 -46.96
C GLN A 405 -24.53 -15.82 -46.57
N PRO A 406 -24.11 -16.97 -47.12
CA PRO A 406 -24.89 -18.22 -47.07
C PRO A 406 -24.60 -19.11 -45.83
N GLN A 407 -25.56 -19.98 -45.50
CA GLN A 407 -25.42 -21.05 -44.51
C GLN A 407 -24.75 -22.31 -45.11
N PRO A 408 -23.90 -23.03 -44.35
CA PRO A 408 -23.57 -24.42 -44.60
C PRO A 408 -24.45 -25.39 -43.78
N GLN A 409 -24.78 -26.50 -44.43
CA GLN A 409 -25.66 -27.62 -44.09
C GLN A 409 -25.56 -28.23 -42.68
N SER A 410 -26.67 -28.84 -42.25
CA SER A 410 -26.79 -29.68 -41.05
C SER A 410 -26.10 -31.05 -41.17
N GLN A 411 -25.50 -31.52 -40.08
CA GLN A 411 -25.21 -32.95 -39.86
C GLN A 411 -26.08 -33.50 -38.72
N GLN A 412 -26.46 -34.77 -38.82
CA GLN A 412 -27.29 -35.47 -37.83
C GLN A 412 -26.39 -36.14 -36.76
N SER A 413 -26.65 -35.85 -35.49
CA SER A 413 -26.07 -36.58 -34.35
C SER A 413 -27.14 -37.41 -33.66
N GLN A 414 -26.88 -38.72 -33.48
CA GLN A 414 -27.84 -39.67 -32.91
C GLN A 414 -28.05 -39.47 -31.39
N PRO A 415 -29.21 -39.86 -30.83
CA PRO A 415 -29.46 -39.77 -29.39
C PRO A 415 -28.68 -40.84 -28.62
N VAL A 416 -27.93 -40.41 -27.60
CA VAL A 416 -27.32 -41.30 -26.60
C VAL A 416 -28.40 -41.74 -25.61
N PRO A 417 -28.51 -43.05 -25.27
CA PRO A 417 -29.52 -43.53 -24.33
C PRO A 417 -29.23 -43.05 -22.90
N GLN A 418 -30.27 -42.59 -22.21
CA GLN A 418 -30.20 -42.20 -20.79
C GLN A 418 -30.17 -43.44 -19.89
N SER A 419 -29.05 -43.68 -19.20
CA SER A 419 -28.96 -44.66 -18.11
C SER A 419 -29.51 -44.07 -16.81
N GLN A 420 -30.43 -44.80 -16.16
CA GLN A 420 -30.98 -44.42 -14.86
C GLN A 420 -29.97 -44.71 -13.73
N PRO A 421 -29.83 -43.84 -12.71
CA PRO A 421 -29.04 -44.15 -11.52
C PRO A 421 -29.77 -45.21 -10.66
N GLN A 422 -29.08 -46.31 -10.32
CA GLN A 422 -29.59 -47.28 -9.35
C GLN A 422 -29.41 -46.78 -7.90
N PRO A 423 -30.31 -47.14 -6.97
CA PRO A 423 -30.24 -46.71 -5.59
C PRO A 423 -29.10 -47.38 -4.81
N VAL A 424 -28.30 -46.59 -4.09
CA VAL A 424 -27.29 -47.09 -3.16
C VAL A 424 -27.98 -47.71 -1.93
N GLN A 425 -27.79 -49.01 -1.70
CA GLN A 425 -28.25 -49.65 -0.47
C GLN A 425 -27.35 -49.28 0.71
N VAL A 426 -27.93 -48.67 1.73
CA VAL A 426 -27.26 -48.36 3.00
C VAL A 426 -27.33 -49.59 3.90
N SER A 427 -26.17 -50.09 4.36
CA SER A 427 -26.10 -51.09 5.43
C SER A 427 -25.93 -50.43 6.81
N PRO A 428 -26.63 -50.89 7.86
CA PRO A 428 -26.49 -50.32 9.20
C PRO A 428 -25.19 -50.75 9.90
N PRO A 429 -24.71 -49.99 10.90
CA PRO A 429 -23.54 -50.36 11.69
C PRO A 429 -23.80 -51.57 12.61
N ILE A 430 -22.75 -52.32 12.92
CA ILE A 430 -22.78 -53.46 13.84
C ILE A 430 -22.21 -53.05 15.20
N ASP A 431 -23.04 -53.10 16.24
CA ASP A 431 -22.62 -53.00 17.65
C ASP A 431 -21.99 -54.32 18.12
N GLN A 432 -20.73 -54.28 18.60
CA GLN A 432 -20.15 -55.35 19.43
C GLN A 432 -19.26 -54.80 20.55
N ASN A 433 -19.90 -54.24 21.58
CA ASN A 433 -19.27 -54.00 22.87
C ASN A 433 -19.17 -55.33 23.66
N ASN A 434 -17.98 -55.97 23.72
CA ASN A 434 -17.50 -56.76 24.88
C ASN A 434 -16.17 -57.50 24.63
N ARG A 435 -15.06 -57.04 25.26
CA ARG A 435 -14.14 -57.85 26.10
C ARG A 435 -13.03 -56.96 26.73
N PRO A 436 -12.38 -57.39 27.83
CA PRO A 436 -11.78 -56.45 28.80
C PRO A 436 -10.28 -56.16 28.62
N ALA A 437 -9.82 -55.09 29.27
CA ALA A 437 -8.43 -54.62 29.26
C ALA A 437 -7.52 -55.34 30.28
N PRO A 438 -6.19 -55.43 30.00
CA PRO A 438 -5.20 -55.91 30.96
C PRO A 438 -4.29 -54.80 31.56
N ALA A 439 -4.10 -54.88 32.87
CA ALA A 439 -2.91 -54.52 33.68
C ALA A 439 -2.13 -53.20 33.46
N GLN A 440 -2.04 -52.39 34.53
CA GLN A 440 -1.02 -51.34 34.68
C GLN A 440 0.37 -51.93 34.93
N GLY A 441 1.41 -51.43 34.24
CA GLY A 441 2.81 -51.81 34.45
C GLY A 441 3.61 -50.72 35.16
N ASN A 442 4.05 -50.97 36.40
CA ASN A 442 4.94 -50.07 37.15
C ASN A 442 6.41 -50.29 36.75
N ILE A 443 7.10 -49.28 36.23
CA ILE A 443 8.58 -49.26 36.12
C ILE A 443 9.14 -47.97 36.70
N LYS A 444 9.90 -48.10 37.81
CA LYS A 444 10.76 -47.05 38.38
C LYS A 444 12.20 -47.31 37.95
N VAL A 445 12.87 -46.35 37.32
CA VAL A 445 14.34 -46.32 37.20
C VAL A 445 14.87 -44.94 37.62
N LYS A 446 16.03 -44.92 38.27
CA LYS A 446 16.64 -43.73 38.89
C LYS A 446 17.49 -42.92 37.90
N ARG A 447 17.59 -41.60 38.14
CA ARG A 447 18.75 -40.78 37.75
C ARG A 447 20.04 -41.40 38.32
N ARG A 448 21.13 -41.34 37.55
CA ARG A 448 22.48 -41.16 38.10
C ARG A 448 23.37 -40.42 37.10
N SER A 449 24.42 -39.78 37.63
CA SER A 449 25.35 -38.86 36.97
C SER A 449 26.79 -39.35 37.13
N VAL A 450 27.70 -38.88 36.26
CA VAL A 450 29.19 -38.79 36.30
C VAL A 450 29.59 -38.54 34.82
N GLN A 451 30.24 -37.46 34.35
CA GLN A 451 31.44 -36.66 34.71
C GLN A 451 32.81 -37.30 34.41
N LEU A 452 33.59 -36.65 33.51
CA LEU A 452 35.08 -36.64 33.43
C LEU A 452 35.72 -38.00 33.01
N LEU A 453 36.86 -38.13 32.29
CA LEU A 453 37.91 -37.29 31.65
C LEU A 453 38.65 -38.19 30.61
N ASP A 454 39.42 -37.79 29.58
CA ASP A 454 39.81 -36.49 29.01
C ASP A 454 40.30 -36.64 27.53
N SER A 455 40.59 -35.51 26.86
CA SER A 455 41.63 -35.26 25.83
C SER A 455 41.81 -36.19 24.61
N TYR A 456 41.73 -35.61 23.40
CA TYR A 456 42.94 -35.25 22.63
C TYR A 456 42.65 -34.13 21.61
N GLN A 457 43.67 -33.34 21.25
CA GLN A 457 43.58 -32.16 20.37
C GLN A 457 43.91 -32.52 18.91
N GLY A 458 43.48 -31.76 17.89
CA GLY A 458 42.62 -30.57 17.89
C GLY A 458 42.77 -29.73 16.60
N GLN A 459 42.20 -28.52 16.61
CA GLN A 459 42.32 -27.43 15.62
C GLN A 459 41.81 -27.68 14.18
N GLY A 460 40.91 -26.86 13.63
CA GLY A 460 40.23 -25.74 14.28
C GLY A 460 39.12 -25.09 13.44
N SER A 461 38.14 -24.55 14.15
CA SER A 461 37.07 -23.68 13.66
C SER A 461 37.14 -22.34 14.41
N ILE A 462 36.73 -21.24 13.77
CA ILE A 462 36.67 -19.92 14.42
C ILE A 462 35.30 -19.77 15.07
N ASP A 463 35.27 -19.52 16.38
CA ASP A 463 34.04 -19.44 17.15
C ASP A 463 33.21 -18.19 16.86
N PHE A 464 31.89 -18.36 16.94
CA PHE A 464 30.89 -17.30 16.97
C PHE A 464 30.05 -17.52 18.23
N ASP A 465 30.32 -16.76 19.29
CA ASP A 465 29.33 -16.32 20.28
C ASP A 465 29.96 -15.52 21.44
N GLN A 466 29.66 -14.22 21.50
CA GLN A 466 29.42 -13.46 22.75
C GLN A 466 29.02 -12.02 22.43
N ILE A 467 27.71 -11.78 22.28
CA ILE A 467 27.09 -10.46 22.51
C ILE A 467 25.94 -10.70 23.47
N SER A 468 25.97 -10.06 24.64
CA SER A 468 25.05 -10.29 25.75
C SER A 468 23.75 -9.49 25.63
N ASP A 469 22.63 -10.10 26.06
CA ASP A 469 21.37 -9.40 26.31
C ASP A 469 21.50 -8.37 27.45
N THR A 470 21.84 -7.12 27.10
CA THR A 470 21.70 -5.93 27.97
C THR A 470 21.65 -4.65 27.11
N ASP A 471 20.44 -4.10 26.91
CA ASP A 471 20.11 -2.65 26.97
C ASP A 471 18.70 -2.31 26.40
N GLU A 472 17.69 -3.15 26.64
CA GLU A 472 16.30 -2.68 26.57
C GLU A 472 15.97 -1.83 27.82
N PRO A 473 15.33 -0.65 27.68
CA PRO A 473 15.04 0.22 28.81
C PRO A 473 13.92 -0.36 29.68
N THR A 474 14.14 -0.45 30.99
CA THR A 474 13.14 -1.00 31.90
C THR A 474 11.94 -0.04 32.05
N CYS A 475 10.79 -0.56 32.50
CA CYS A 475 9.59 0.24 32.77
C CYS A 475 9.82 1.40 33.79
N ALA A 476 10.89 1.33 34.59
CA ALA A 476 11.31 2.42 35.47
C ALA A 476 12.03 3.55 34.71
N ASP A 477 12.85 3.23 33.71
CA ASP A 477 13.64 4.20 32.94
C ASP A 477 12.78 5.10 32.06
N VAL A 478 11.65 4.57 31.55
CA VAL A 478 10.62 5.32 30.81
C VAL A 478 10.11 6.54 31.59
N ARG A 479 10.19 6.53 32.93
CA ARG A 479 9.74 7.63 33.79
C ARG A 479 10.79 8.72 34.04
N ASN A 480 12.00 8.60 33.52
CA ASN A 480 13.06 9.60 33.69
C ASN A 480 13.41 10.28 32.35
N PRO A 481 12.99 11.54 32.11
CA PRO A 481 13.20 12.21 30.82
C PRO A 481 14.69 12.44 30.48
N ARG A 482 15.59 12.49 31.48
CA ARG A 482 17.05 12.60 31.26
C ARG A 482 17.71 11.26 30.89
N LYS A 483 17.02 10.13 31.05
CA LYS A 483 17.42 8.84 30.48
C LYS A 483 16.82 8.66 29.08
N LEU A 484 15.53 8.96 28.91
CA LEU A 484 14.82 8.79 27.64
C LEU A 484 15.45 9.57 26.47
N SER A 485 15.93 10.79 26.74
CA SER A 485 16.60 11.67 25.76
C SER A 485 17.93 11.13 25.20
N ARG A 486 18.49 10.04 25.75
CA ARG A 486 19.63 9.33 25.12
C ARG A 486 19.22 8.45 23.94
N TYR A 487 17.96 8.05 23.87
CA TYR A 487 17.42 7.20 22.80
C TYR A 487 16.63 8.00 21.75
N PHE A 488 16.15 9.19 22.12
CA PHE A 488 15.30 10.05 21.28
C PHE A 488 15.66 11.55 21.42
N PRO A 489 16.83 12.01 20.92
CA PRO A 489 17.29 13.39 21.10
C PRO A 489 16.33 14.43 20.47
N GLU A 490 15.66 14.08 19.37
CA GLU A 490 14.68 14.92 18.67
C GLU A 490 13.45 15.29 19.52
N LEU A 491 13.04 14.45 20.48
CA LEU A 491 11.90 14.76 21.36
C LEU A 491 12.22 15.91 22.34
N THR A 492 13.50 16.12 22.67
CA THR A 492 13.93 17.15 23.65
C THR A 492 13.89 18.59 23.11
N LEU A 493 13.80 18.79 21.79
CA LEU A 493 13.83 20.13 21.18
C LEU A 493 12.48 20.87 21.28
N ALA A 494 11.38 20.16 21.56
CA ALA A 494 10.06 20.77 21.70
C ALA A 494 9.85 21.52 23.04
N SER A 495 10.62 21.23 24.08
CA SER A 495 10.41 21.82 25.43
C SER A 495 11.08 23.18 25.65
N ASN A 496 12.16 23.48 24.92
CA ASN A 496 13.05 24.60 25.24
C ASN A 496 12.71 25.90 24.48
N ALA A 497 11.56 25.95 23.82
CA ALA A 497 11.07 27.13 23.09
C ALA A 497 10.14 28.03 23.92
N ARG A 498 10.14 27.90 25.25
CA ARG A 498 9.37 28.74 26.20
C ARG A 498 10.14 28.97 27.51
N SER A 499 11.08 29.90 27.49
CA SER A 499 11.67 30.57 28.65
C SER A 499 12.09 31.98 28.24
#